data_AF-A0A4Y2T5A9-F1
#
_entry.id   AF-A0A4Y2T5A9-F1
#
_cell.length_a   1.000
_cell.length_b   1.000
_cell.length_c   1.000
_cell.angle_alpha   90.00
_cell.angle_beta   90.00
_cell.angle_gamma   90.00
#
_symmetry.space_group_name_H-M   'P 1'
#
loop_
_entity.id
_entity.type
_entity.pdbx_description
1 polymer ?
#
loop_
_entity_poly.entity_id
_entity_poly.type
_entity_poly.pdbx_seq_one_letter_code
_entity_poly.pdbx_strand_id
1 'polypeptide(L)'
;MWQHLSRNASGQFPQPTLYNIFNSDFPRKDKVLNCLFADDSAILTQGSNIKFIIKTLQSQLDSIEYWCTKWRVAINTDKTKAILFRKGHSSKVLKTLLFMEEDLS
;
A
#
# COMPACT_ATOMS: atom_id res chain seq x y z
N MET A 1 3.07 -2.87 15.41
CA MET A 1 4.30 -2.05 15.28
C MET A 1 4.33 -0.85 16.22
N TRP A 2 3.19 -0.26 16.63
CA TRP A 2 3.14 0.92 17.51
C TRP A 2 3.26 0.66 19.03
N GLN A 3 3.23 -0.60 19.48
CA GLN A 3 3.37 -0.91 20.92
C GLN A 3 4.84 -0.99 21.40
N HIS A 4 5.82 -1.04 20.49
CA HIS A 4 7.23 -1.20 20.86
C HIS A 4 7.99 0.12 21.02
N LEU A 5 7.44 1.25 20.56
CA LEU A 5 8.08 2.58 20.64
C LEU A 5 7.67 3.38 21.88
N SER A 6 6.75 2.88 22.72
CA SER A 6 6.18 3.64 23.84
C SER A 6 6.83 3.38 25.21
N ARG A 7 7.94 2.63 25.30
CA ARG A 7 8.49 2.31 26.63
C ARG A 7 9.41 3.37 27.21
N ASN A 8 10.15 4.16 26.42
CA ASN A 8 11.15 5.07 26.99
C ASN A 8 11.18 6.43 26.25
N ALA A 9 10.40 7.42 26.70
CA ALA A 9 10.83 8.83 26.70
C ALA A 9 9.69 9.75 27.17
N SER A 10 9.81 10.24 28.39
CA SER A 10 9.34 11.58 28.74
C SER A 10 10.06 12.59 27.83
N GLY A 11 9.46 12.96 26.67
CA GLY A 11 9.82 14.20 25.98
C GLY A 11 10.09 14.21 24.47
N GLN A 12 9.71 13.22 23.64
CA GLN A 12 9.89 13.38 22.18
C GLN A 12 8.66 12.91 21.38
N PHE A 13 8.02 13.90 20.71
CA PHE A 13 6.92 13.85 19.74
C PHE A 13 5.66 13.03 20.12
N PRO A 14 4.47 13.69 20.26
CA PRO A 14 3.22 12.99 20.48
C PRO A 14 2.93 11.99 19.35
N GLN A 15 2.37 10.83 19.69
CA GLN A 15 1.99 9.78 18.72
C GLN A 15 1.12 10.30 17.55
N PRO A 16 0.16 11.23 17.76
CA PRO A 16 -0.55 11.89 16.66
C PRO A 16 0.35 12.68 15.69
N THR A 17 1.41 13.30 16.20
CA THR A 17 2.37 14.06 15.37
C THR A 17 3.19 13.16 14.49
N LEU A 18 3.68 12.03 15.03
CA LEU A 18 4.41 11.02 14.23
C LEU A 18 3.50 10.38 13.17
N TYR A 19 2.24 10.10 13.52
CA TYR A 19 1.24 9.62 12.55
C TYR A 19 1.01 10.62 11.42
N ASN A 20 0.93 11.92 11.71
CA ASN A 20 0.75 12.94 10.68
C ASN A 20 1.94 13.04 9.74
N ILE A 21 3.18 12.98 10.27
CA ILE A 21 4.40 12.99 9.45
C ILE A 21 4.42 11.77 8.52
N PHE A 22 4.14 10.59 9.06
CA PHE A 22 4.08 9.35 8.30
C PHE A 22 3.04 9.40 7.16
N ASN A 23 1.84 9.87 7.46
CA ASN A 23 0.79 10.05 6.44
C ASN A 23 1.12 11.13 5.41
N SER A 24 1.89 12.14 5.79
CA SER A 24 2.28 13.23 4.90
C SER A 24 3.32 12.79 3.87
N ASP A 25 4.27 11.91 4.24
CA ASP A 25 5.32 11.40 3.34
C ASP A 25 4.87 10.16 2.54
N PHE A 26 3.70 9.58 2.84
CA PHE A 26 3.18 8.41 2.13
C PHE A 26 2.97 8.72 0.63
N PRO A 27 3.45 7.87 -0.30
CA PRO A 27 3.43 8.17 -1.73
C PRO A 27 2.00 8.29 -2.27
N ARG A 28 1.72 9.40 -2.98
CA ARG A 28 0.40 9.70 -3.57
C ARG A 28 0.53 9.87 -5.08
N LYS A 29 -0.45 9.35 -5.82
CA LYS A 29 -0.60 9.54 -7.27
C LYS A 29 -2.03 9.97 -7.56
N ASP A 30 -2.20 10.92 -8.48
CA ASP A 30 -3.51 11.53 -8.76
C ASP A 30 -4.62 10.54 -9.13
N LYS A 31 -4.25 9.40 -9.73
CA LYS A 31 -5.19 8.36 -10.18
C LYS A 31 -5.37 7.23 -9.18
N VAL A 32 -4.79 7.33 -7.99
CA VAL A 32 -4.85 6.31 -6.94
C VAL A 32 -5.37 6.92 -5.65
N LEU A 33 -6.46 6.36 -5.16
CA LEU A 33 -6.97 6.64 -3.83
C LEU A 33 -6.16 5.84 -2.81
N ASN A 34 -5.56 6.53 -1.86
CA ASN A 34 -4.91 5.91 -0.70
C ASN A 34 -5.88 5.94 0.49
N CYS A 35 -6.16 4.78 1.06
CA CYS A 35 -6.96 4.61 2.26
C CYS A 35 -6.03 4.14 3.39
N LEU A 36 -5.65 5.05 4.28
CA LEU A 36 -4.71 4.78 5.38
C LEU A 36 -5.45 4.86 6.70
N PHE A 37 -5.35 3.82 7.53
CA PHE A 37 -5.94 3.80 8.85
C PHE A 37 -5.08 2.97 9.82
N ALA A 38 -4.50 3.62 10.82
CA ALA A 38 -3.58 2.98 11.77
C ALA A 38 -2.45 2.21 11.05
N ASP A 39 -2.35 0.89 11.24
CA ASP A 39 -1.40 0.01 10.55
C ASP A 39 -1.96 -0.62 9.25
N ASP A 40 -3.23 -0.41 8.95
CA ASP A 40 -3.86 -0.88 7.71
C ASP A 40 -3.74 0.17 6.60
N SER A 41 -3.48 -0.31 5.39
CA SER A 41 -3.35 0.53 4.20
C SER A 41 -3.96 -0.17 2.99
N ALA A 42 -4.69 0.57 2.18
CA ALA A 42 -5.21 0.11 0.91
C ALA A 42 -5.01 1.16 -0.18
N ILE A 43 -4.73 0.70 -1.40
CA ILE A 43 -4.70 1.55 -2.59
C ILE A 43 -5.74 1.08 -3.60
N LEU A 44 -6.42 2.04 -4.23
CA LEU A 44 -7.50 1.78 -5.15
C LEU A 44 -7.38 2.68 -6.38
N THR A 45 -7.61 2.11 -7.56
CA THR A 45 -7.85 2.87 -8.78
C THR A 45 -9.06 2.31 -9.51
N GLN A 46 -9.70 3.12 -10.33
CA GLN A 46 -10.88 2.76 -11.09
C GLN A 46 -10.74 3.25 -12.53
N GLY A 47 -11.35 2.52 -13.47
CA GLY A 47 -11.31 2.87 -14.89
C GLY A 47 -11.97 1.82 -15.77
N SER A 48 -12.10 2.13 -17.06
CA SER A 48 -12.64 1.21 -18.07
C SER A 48 -11.58 0.27 -18.66
N ASN A 49 -10.31 0.66 -18.60
CA ASN A 49 -9.19 -0.10 -19.17
C ASN A 49 -8.40 -0.82 -18.07
N ILE A 50 -8.54 -2.14 -18.01
CA ILE A 50 -7.85 -2.98 -17.01
C ILE A 50 -6.33 -2.90 -17.13
N LYS A 51 -5.77 -2.83 -18.35
CA LYS A 51 -4.30 -2.71 -18.51
C LYS A 51 -3.79 -1.41 -17.89
N PHE A 52 -4.55 -0.33 -18.04
CA PHE A 52 -4.24 0.95 -17.42
C PHE A 52 -4.34 0.87 -15.89
N ILE A 53 -5.42 0.26 -15.36
CA ILE A 53 -5.60 0.02 -13.92
C ILE A 53 -4.42 -0.73 -13.32
N ILE A 54 -4.05 -1.87 -13.93
CA ILE A 54 -2.94 -2.71 -13.47
C ILE A 54 -1.63 -1.91 -13.47
N LYS A 55 -1.33 -1.21 -14.58
CA LYS A 55 -0.10 -0.39 -14.68
C LYS A 55 -0.06 0.72 -13.64
N THR A 56 -1.19 1.37 -13.37
CA THR A 56 -1.30 2.42 -12.36
C THR A 56 -1.10 1.87 -10.96
N LEU A 57 -1.72 0.73 -10.62
CA LEU A 57 -1.54 0.09 -9.32
C LEU A 57 -0.11 -0.41 -9.13
N GLN A 58 0.48 -1.07 -10.13
CA GLN A 58 1.86 -1.54 -10.05
C GLN A 58 2.81 -0.37 -9.80
N SER A 59 2.70 0.69 -10.59
CA SER A 59 3.54 1.87 -10.40
C SER A 59 3.40 2.46 -8.99
N GLN A 60 2.21 2.46 -8.41
CA GLN A 60 2.00 2.91 -7.03
C GLN A 60 2.63 1.95 -6.01
N LEU A 61 2.51 0.63 -6.21
CA LEU A 61 3.17 -0.37 -5.38
C LEU A 61 4.68 -0.19 -5.37
N ASP A 62 5.32 0.03 -6.52
CA ASP A 62 6.76 0.28 -6.61
C ASP A 62 7.17 1.51 -5.77
N SER A 63 6.33 2.55 -5.76
CA SER A 63 6.57 3.77 -4.96
C SER A 63 6.38 3.52 -3.46
N ILE A 64 5.42 2.67 -3.08
CA ILE A 64 5.18 2.25 -1.70
C ILE A 64 6.34 1.37 -1.21
N GLU A 65 6.84 0.45 -2.03
CA GLU A 65 7.96 -0.41 -1.69
C GLU A 65 9.23 0.39 -1.40
N TYR A 66 9.55 1.36 -2.27
CA TYR A 66 10.65 2.29 -2.05
C TYR A 66 10.48 3.08 -0.74
N TRP A 67 9.27 3.59 -0.49
CA TRP A 67 8.96 4.32 0.74
C TRP A 67 9.06 3.43 1.98
N CYS A 68 8.57 2.18 1.93
CA CYS A 68 8.68 1.19 3.00
C CYS A 68 10.14 0.91 3.32
N THR A 69 10.99 0.78 2.30
CA THR A 69 12.44 0.62 2.47
C THR A 69 13.06 1.83 3.16
N LYS A 70 12.74 3.05 2.70
CA LYS A 70 13.21 4.31 3.29
C LYS A 70 12.84 4.44 4.77
N TRP A 71 11.60 4.10 5.12
CA TRP A 71 11.08 4.22 6.49
C TRP A 71 11.26 2.97 7.34
N ARG A 72 11.87 1.91 6.80
CA ARG A 72 12.06 0.60 7.46
C ARG A 72 10.74 -0.01 7.95
N VAL A 73 9.69 0.15 7.14
CA VAL A 73 8.36 -0.43 7.38
C VAL A 73 8.29 -1.77 6.69
N ALA A 74 7.94 -2.82 7.44
CA ALA A 74 7.72 -4.14 6.88
C ALA A 74 6.29 -4.27 6.34
N ILE A 75 6.16 -4.76 5.11
CA ILE A 75 4.86 -5.14 4.53
C ILE A 75 4.58 -6.59 4.91
N ASN A 76 3.38 -6.86 5.43
CA ASN A 76 2.92 -8.24 5.63
C ASN A 76 2.29 -8.74 4.33
N THR A 77 3.10 -9.44 3.52
CA THR A 77 2.70 -10.00 2.22
C THR A 77 1.60 -11.06 2.37
N ASP A 78 1.62 -11.87 3.44
CA ASP A 78 0.59 -12.88 3.72
C ASP A 78 -0.80 -12.26 3.88
N LYS A 79 -0.87 -11.09 4.51
CA LYS A 79 -2.11 -10.33 4.75
C LYS A 79 -2.49 -9.42 3.60
N THR A 80 -1.56 -9.07 2.72
CA THR A 80 -1.82 -8.19 1.58
C THR A 80 -2.53 -8.96 0.47
N LYS A 81 -3.63 -8.40 -0.06
CA LYS A 81 -4.43 -8.99 -1.13
C LYS A 81 -4.77 -7.92 -2.17
N ALA A 82 -4.75 -8.28 -3.46
CA ALA A 82 -5.37 -7.46 -4.51
C ALA A 82 -6.67 -8.09 -4.95
N ILE A 83 -7.64 -7.22 -5.20
CA ILE A 83 -8.97 -7.59 -5.64
C ILE A 83 -9.31 -6.68 -6.82
N LEU A 84 -9.72 -7.27 -7.95
CA LEU A 84 -10.18 -6.54 -9.12
C LEU A 84 -11.68 -6.74 -9.30
N PHE A 85 -12.44 -5.65 -9.16
CA PHE A 85 -13.88 -5.65 -9.41
C PHE A 85 -14.18 -5.22 -10.86
N ARG A 86 -15.11 -5.92 -11.51
CA ARG A 86 -15.60 -5.64 -12.86
C ARG A 86 -17.12 -5.72 -12.88
N LYS A 87 -17.77 -4.83 -13.63
CA LYS A 87 -19.20 -4.93 -13.94
C LYS A 87 -19.41 -5.94 -15.09
N GLY A 88 -20.15 -7.02 -14.84
CA GLY A 88 -20.55 -8.03 -15.84
C GLY A 88 -20.04 -9.46 -15.57
N HIS A 89 -20.78 -10.47 -16.06
CA HIS A 89 -20.46 -11.89 -15.93
C HIS A 89 -19.58 -12.36 -17.10
N SER A 90 -18.26 -12.21 -17.00
CA SER A 90 -17.36 -12.92 -17.92
C SER A 90 -16.50 -13.87 -17.11
N SER A 91 -16.75 -15.17 -17.30
CA SER A 91 -16.03 -16.31 -16.68
C SER A 91 -14.60 -16.48 -17.20
N LYS A 92 -13.89 -15.38 -17.49
CA LYS A 92 -12.48 -15.42 -17.87
C LYS A 92 -11.66 -15.17 -16.61
N VAL A 93 -10.88 -16.18 -16.22
CA VAL A 93 -9.89 -16.10 -15.15
C VAL A 93 -8.99 -14.90 -15.43
N LEU A 94 -8.97 -13.95 -14.51
CA LEU A 94 -8.08 -12.79 -14.57
C LEU A 94 -6.66 -13.27 -14.27
N LYS A 95 -5.66 -12.75 -15.00
CA LYS A 95 -4.26 -12.92 -14.59
C LYS A 95 -4.10 -12.31 -13.20
N THR A 96 -3.58 -13.11 -12.28
CA THR A 96 -3.16 -12.68 -10.95
C THR A 96 -2.23 -11.48 -11.09
N LEU A 97 -2.53 -10.40 -10.35
CA LEU A 97 -1.59 -9.32 -10.14
C LEU A 97 -0.39 -9.93 -9.41
N LEU A 98 0.79 -9.90 -10.05
CA LEU A 98 2.03 -10.34 -9.43
C LEU A 98 2.37 -9.32 -8.33
N PHE A 99 2.07 -9.68 -7.09
CA PHE A 99 2.57 -8.92 -5.95
C PHE A 99 3.99 -9.32 -5.71
N MET A 100 4.91 -8.40 -6.01
CA MET A 100 6.35 -8.59 -5.82
C MET A 100 6.84 -9.78 -6.65
N GLU A 101 7.80 -9.55 -7.54
CA GLU A 101 8.59 -10.66 -8.04
C GLU A 101 9.37 -11.21 -6.85
N GLU A 102 8.79 -12.22 -6.19
CA GLU A 102 9.54 -13.17 -5.39
C GLU A 102 10.42 -13.90 -6.40
N ASP A 103 11.61 -13.34 -6.60
CA ASP A 103 12.72 -13.96 -7.30
C ASP A 103 13.00 -15.27 -6.57
N LEU A 104 12.39 -16.35 -7.06
CA LEU A 104 12.78 -17.71 -6.72
C LEU A 104 14.13 -17.94 -7.39
N SER A 105 15.20 -17.52 -6.70
CA SER A 105 16.54 -18.08 -6.81
C SER A 105 16.82 -18.98 -5.62
#